data_AF-A0A952TUJ6-F1
#
_entry.id   AF-A0A952TUJ6-F1
#
_cell.length_a   1.000
_cell.length_b   1.000
_cell.length_c   1.000
_cell.angle_alpha   90.00
_cell.angle_beta   90.00
_cell.angle_gamma   90.00
#
_symmetry.space_group_name_H-M   'P 1'
#
loop_
_entity.id
_entity.type
_entity.pdbx_description
1 polymer ?
#
loop_
_entity_poly.entity_id
_entity_poly.type
_entity_poly.pdbx_seq_one_letter_code
_entity_poly.pdbx_strand_id
1 'polypeptide(L)'
;MEFVAWFTHKYVMHGFLWSLHRDHHVQPKGFFQRNDTFFLIFAIPSWLFIMFGMMNGFDFRIWIGLGIMLYGIAYFLFHEVLIHQRMKKLRKILFRNLDNSYLKSVIKAHHAHHKYLDKNPGESYGMLIIGKKYKINKS
;
A
#
# COMPACT_ATOMS: atom_id res chain seq x y z
N MET A 1 7.99 3.91 8.36
CA MET A 1 7.64 3.48 6.99
C MET A 1 6.48 4.25 6.37
N GLU A 2 5.37 4.53 7.08
CA GLU A 2 4.21 5.26 6.50
C GLU A 2 4.58 6.57 5.79
N PHE A 3 5.42 7.43 6.38
CA PHE A 3 5.84 8.68 5.74
C PHE A 3 6.57 8.42 4.41
N VAL A 4 7.44 7.42 4.36
CA VAL A 4 8.15 7.00 3.14
C VAL A 4 7.14 6.49 2.11
N ALA A 5 6.17 5.68 2.52
CA ALA A 5 5.14 5.17 1.63
C ALA A 5 4.25 6.30 1.08
N TRP A 6 3.83 7.24 1.92
CA TRP A 6 3.10 8.44 1.50
C TRP A 6 3.90 9.27 0.50
N PHE A 7 5.19 9.52 0.78
CA PHE A 7 6.07 10.28 -0.10
C PHE A 7 6.26 9.58 -1.44
N THR A 8 6.55 8.28 -1.41
CA THR A 8 6.72 7.47 -2.63
C THR A 8 5.41 7.42 -3.41
N HIS A 9 4.27 7.23 -2.75
CA HIS A 9 2.98 7.23 -3.43
C HIS A 9 2.72 8.58 -4.11
N LYS A 10 2.89 9.70 -3.40
CA LYS A 10 2.60 11.03 -3.91
C LYS A 10 3.57 11.52 -4.99
N TYR A 11 4.88 11.32 -4.81
CA TYR A 11 5.89 11.96 -5.67
C TYR A 11 6.56 10.99 -6.64
N VAL A 12 6.57 9.69 -6.37
CA VAL A 12 7.16 8.68 -7.24
C VAL A 12 6.10 8.00 -8.09
N MET A 13 5.09 7.39 -7.45
CA MET A 13 4.03 6.64 -8.14
C MET A 13 3.08 7.56 -8.90
N HIS A 14 2.66 8.68 -8.32
CA HIS A 14 1.93 9.75 -9.03
C HIS A 14 2.85 10.74 -9.77
N GLY A 15 4.18 10.50 -9.74
CA GLY A 15 5.16 11.33 -10.43
C GLY A 15 5.70 10.67 -11.69
N PHE A 16 6.97 10.26 -11.66
CA PHE A 16 7.65 9.69 -12.81
C PHE A 16 7.31 8.22 -13.07
N LEU A 17 6.82 7.47 -12.07
CA LEU A 17 6.33 6.09 -12.24
C LEU A 17 4.81 6.01 -12.44
N TRP A 18 4.17 7.11 -12.86
CA TRP A 18 2.73 7.12 -13.17
C TRP A 18 2.33 6.10 -14.22
N SER A 19 3.18 5.79 -15.21
CA SER A 19 2.89 4.76 -16.20
C SER A 19 2.66 3.37 -15.60
N LEU A 20 3.26 3.06 -14.45
CA LEU A 20 3.05 1.81 -13.70
C LEU A 20 1.83 1.90 -12.78
N HIS A 21 1.60 3.07 -12.18
CA HIS A 21 0.52 3.28 -11.21
C HIS A 21 -0.83 3.60 -11.85
N ARG A 22 -0.87 4.12 -13.07
CA ARG A 22 -2.10 4.51 -13.78
C ARG A 22 -3.09 3.35 -13.91
N ASP A 23 -2.59 2.17 -14.24
CA ASP A 23 -3.43 0.96 -14.35
C ASP A 23 -4.17 0.71 -13.04
N HIS A 24 -3.53 0.97 -11.90
CA HIS A 24 -4.17 0.80 -10.60
C HIS A 24 -5.36 1.74 -10.39
N HIS A 25 -5.28 2.97 -10.89
CA HIS A 25 -6.38 3.95 -10.86
C HIS A 25 -7.52 3.61 -11.81
N VAL A 26 -7.19 3.20 -13.02
CA VAL A 26 -8.18 2.90 -14.07
C VAL A 26 -8.80 1.51 -13.91
N GLN A 27 -8.19 0.64 -13.09
CA GLN A 27 -8.65 -0.74 -12.79
C GLN A 27 -8.93 -1.59 -14.04
N PRO A 28 -7.93 -1.84 -14.91
CA PRO A 28 -8.11 -2.69 -16.07
C PRO A 28 -8.43 -4.12 -15.65
N LYS A 29 -9.18 -4.83 -16.50
CA LYS A 29 -9.52 -6.24 -16.29
C LYS A 29 -8.26 -7.09 -16.43
N GLY A 30 -7.87 -7.79 -15.37
CA GLY A 30 -6.73 -8.71 -15.39
C GLY A 30 -6.28 -9.11 -13.98
N PHE A 31 -5.65 -10.28 -13.86
CA PHE A 31 -5.07 -10.71 -12.57
C PHE A 31 -3.79 -9.95 -12.25
N PHE A 32 -2.92 -9.73 -13.25
CA PHE A 32 -1.70 -8.93 -13.13
C PHE A 32 -1.93 -7.50 -13.60
N GLN A 33 -1.41 -6.54 -12.84
CA GLN A 33 -1.42 -5.11 -13.17
C GLN A 33 0.01 -4.61 -13.24
N ARG A 34 0.31 -3.59 -14.06
CA ARG A 34 1.65 -2.97 -14.07
C ARG A 34 2.04 -2.41 -12.70
N ASN A 35 1.06 -2.05 -11.89
CA ASN A 35 1.26 -1.64 -10.51
C ASN A 35 1.87 -2.74 -9.64
N ASP A 36 1.73 -4.02 -10.00
CA ASP A 36 2.33 -5.12 -9.25
C ASP A 36 3.87 -5.06 -9.29
N THR A 37 4.46 -4.33 -10.24
CA THR A 37 5.90 -4.05 -10.27
C THR A 37 6.40 -3.34 -9.01
N PHE A 38 5.55 -2.54 -8.35
CA PHE A 38 5.94 -1.91 -7.08
C PHE A 38 6.22 -2.93 -5.97
N PHE A 39 5.58 -4.12 -5.98
CA PHE A 39 5.95 -5.19 -5.05
C PHE A 39 7.41 -5.61 -5.23
N LEU A 40 7.87 -5.76 -6.48
CA LEU A 40 9.25 -6.12 -6.76
C LEU A 40 10.23 -4.99 -6.40
N ILE A 41 9.86 -3.74 -6.70
CA ILE A 41 10.67 -2.55 -6.37
C ILE A 41 10.96 -2.47 -4.87
N PHE A 42 10.03 -2.89 -4.00
CA PHE A 42 10.26 -2.90 -2.55
C PHE A 42 10.81 -4.25 -2.04
N ALA A 43 10.39 -5.37 -2.60
CA ALA A 43 10.81 -6.70 -2.16
C ALA A 43 12.30 -6.95 -2.42
N ILE A 44 12.84 -6.49 -3.56
CA ILE A 44 14.26 -6.71 -3.90
C ILE A 44 15.18 -5.98 -2.90
N PRO A 45 15.04 -4.66 -2.66
CA PRO A 45 15.81 -3.99 -1.62
C PRO A 45 15.61 -4.61 -0.24
N SER A 46 14.35 -4.94 0.13
CA SER A 46 14.05 -5.59 1.41
C SER A 46 14.86 -6.88 1.60
N TRP A 47 14.88 -7.75 0.59
CA TRP A 47 15.64 -8.99 0.61
C TRP A 47 17.14 -8.74 0.67
N LEU A 48 17.68 -7.83 -0.15
CA LEU A 48 19.10 -7.51 -0.16
C LEU A 48 19.58 -6.94 1.18
N PHE A 49 18.80 -6.06 1.81
CA PHE A 49 19.11 -5.52 3.14
C PHE A 49 19.16 -6.63 4.21
N ILE A 50 18.21 -7.57 4.19
CA ILE A 50 18.22 -8.72 5.10
C ILE A 50 19.43 -9.62 4.82
N MET A 51 19.65 -9.99 3.56
CA MET A 51 20.74 -10.88 3.14
C MET A 51 22.11 -10.32 3.53
N PHE A 52 22.40 -9.07 3.15
CA PHE A 52 23.70 -8.46 3.48
C PHE A 52 23.85 -8.17 4.97
N GLY A 53 22.76 -7.84 5.67
CA GLY A 53 22.78 -7.68 7.12
C GLY A 53 23.09 -9.00 7.85
N MET A 54 22.53 -10.11 7.37
CA MET A 54 22.84 -11.45 7.88
C MET A 54 24.30 -11.85 7.60
N MET A 55 24.80 -11.59 6.38
CA MET A 55 26.19 -11.87 6.01
C MET A 55 27.20 -11.05 6.82
N ASN A 56 26.79 -9.90 7.38
CA ASN A 56 27.65 -9.02 8.17
C ASN A 56 27.44 -9.14 9.68
N GLY A 57 27.08 -10.33 10.17
CA GLY A 57 26.97 -10.58 11.60
C GLY A 57 25.77 -9.91 12.28
N PHE A 58 24.64 -9.83 11.58
CA PHE A 58 23.37 -9.31 12.10
C PHE A 58 23.34 -7.81 12.40
N ASP A 59 23.78 -6.99 11.44
CA ASP A 59 23.79 -5.54 11.61
C ASP A 59 22.44 -4.85 11.36
N PHE A 60 22.45 -3.51 11.42
CA PHE A 60 21.26 -2.66 11.31
C PHE A 60 20.47 -2.83 9.99
N ARG A 61 21.09 -3.34 8.92
CA ARG A 61 20.44 -3.54 7.60
C ARG A 61 19.31 -4.54 7.70
N ILE A 62 19.42 -5.54 8.57
CA ILE A 62 18.33 -6.50 8.80
C ILE A 62 17.06 -5.77 9.24
N TRP A 63 17.17 -4.83 10.18
CA TRP A 63 16.01 -4.10 10.69
C TRP A 63 15.37 -3.20 9.63
N ILE A 64 16.18 -2.60 8.75
CA ILE A 64 15.68 -1.85 7.60
C ILE A 64 14.90 -2.77 6.67
N GLY A 65 15.49 -3.89 6.27
CA GLY A 65 14.84 -4.86 5.38
C GLY A 65 13.58 -5.46 5.99
N LEU A 66 13.58 -5.83 7.26
CA LEU A 66 12.39 -6.28 7.98
C LEU A 66 11.31 -5.20 8.05
N GLY A 67 11.69 -3.93 8.25
CA GLY A 67 10.78 -2.80 8.22
C GLY A 67 10.08 -2.64 6.87
N ILE A 68 10.82 -2.79 5.76
CA ILE A 68 10.26 -2.77 4.40
C ILE A 68 9.32 -3.97 4.20
N MET A 69 9.75 -5.17 4.58
CA MET A 69 8.95 -6.40 4.47
C MET A 69 7.63 -6.30 5.22
N LEU A 70 7.66 -5.98 6.51
CA LEU A 70 6.46 -5.90 7.36
C LEU A 70 5.50 -4.83 6.86
N TYR A 71 6.03 -3.68 6.44
CA TYR A 71 5.19 -2.64 5.86
C TYR A 71 4.63 -3.05 4.49
N GLY A 72 5.39 -3.77 3.66
CA GLY A 72 4.92 -4.33 2.39
C GLY A 72 3.79 -5.35 2.58
N ILE A 73 3.89 -6.20 3.60
CA ILE A 73 2.80 -7.13 3.99
C ILE A 73 1.57 -6.33 4.44
N ALA A 74 1.74 -5.32 5.29
CA ALA A 74 0.64 -4.46 5.72
C ALA A 74 -0.01 -3.76 4.51
N TYR A 75 0.79 -3.22 3.60
CA TYR A 75 0.31 -2.59 2.37
C TYR A 75 -0.54 -3.58 1.56
N PHE A 76 -0.02 -4.76 1.25
CA PHE A 76 -0.74 -5.80 0.52
C PHE A 76 -2.08 -6.18 1.15
N LEU A 77 -2.10 -6.36 2.48
CA LEU A 77 -3.30 -6.74 3.21
C LEU A 77 -4.36 -5.63 3.19
N PHE A 78 -3.97 -4.38 3.36
CA PHE A 78 -4.92 -3.28 3.39
C PHE A 78 -5.32 -2.82 1.98
N HIS A 79 -4.38 -2.76 1.03
CA HIS A 79 -4.59 -2.18 -0.28
C HIS A 79 -5.22 -3.23 -1.22
N GLU A 80 -4.53 -4.33 -1.53
CA GLU A 80 -4.97 -5.34 -2.49
C GLU A 80 -6.10 -6.22 -1.95
N VAL A 81 -5.99 -6.65 -0.69
CA VAL A 81 -6.95 -7.60 -0.08
C VAL A 81 -8.16 -6.86 0.46
N LEU A 82 -7.97 -5.90 1.37
CA LEU A 82 -9.08 -5.19 2.00
C LEU A 82 -9.74 -4.19 1.04
N ILE A 83 -9.01 -3.25 0.44
CA ILE A 83 -9.63 -2.16 -0.34
C ILE A 83 -10.01 -2.60 -1.75
N HIS A 84 -9.06 -3.09 -2.56
CA HIS A 84 -9.29 -3.46 -3.96
C HIS A 84 -9.93 -4.85 -4.16
N GLN A 85 -10.00 -5.67 -3.11
CA GLN A 85 -10.67 -6.97 -3.13
C GLN A 85 -10.19 -7.92 -4.25
N ARG A 86 -8.93 -7.79 -4.68
CA ARG A 86 -8.34 -8.66 -5.71
C ARG A 86 -8.31 -10.12 -5.25
N MET A 87 -8.25 -10.34 -3.93
CA MET A 87 -8.28 -11.67 -3.30
C MET A 87 -9.47 -11.83 -2.36
N LYS A 88 -10.69 -11.95 -2.92
CA LYS A 88 -11.95 -12.04 -2.15
C LYS A 88 -11.94 -13.15 -1.08
N LYS A 89 -11.35 -14.32 -1.37
CA LYS A 89 -11.23 -15.43 -0.41
C LYS A 89 -10.39 -15.03 0.81
N LEU A 90 -9.23 -14.43 0.57
CA LEU A 90 -8.33 -13.97 1.65
C LEU A 90 -8.97 -12.83 2.45
N ARG A 91 -9.65 -11.88 1.78
CA ARG A 91 -10.42 -10.85 2.47
C ARG A 91 -11.49 -11.44 3.37
N LYS A 92 -12.21 -12.45 2.92
CA LYS A 92 -13.24 -13.14 3.72
C LYS A 92 -12.63 -13.85 4.94
N ILE A 93 -11.45 -14.45 4.80
CA ILE A 93 -10.77 -15.12 5.92
C ILE A 93 -10.32 -14.09 6.97
N LEU A 94 -9.70 -12.99 6.53
CA LEU A 94 -9.05 -12.04 7.43
C LEU A 94 -9.98 -10.93 7.96
N PHE A 95 -10.99 -10.52 7.20
CA PHE A 95 -11.77 -9.31 7.47
C PHE A 95 -13.30 -9.49 7.56
N ARG A 96 -13.84 -10.71 7.39
CA ARG A 96 -15.31 -10.91 7.32
C ARG A 96 -16.08 -10.39 8.53
N ASN A 97 -15.51 -10.49 9.73
CA ASN A 97 -16.18 -10.12 10.98
C ASN A 97 -15.62 -8.83 11.61
N LEU A 98 -14.77 -8.09 10.90
CA LEU A 98 -14.15 -6.87 11.43
C LEU A 98 -15.01 -5.64 11.12
N ASP A 99 -15.97 -5.35 12.01
CA ASP A 99 -16.64 -4.05 12.04
C ASP A 99 -15.80 -3.05 12.85
N ASN A 100 -14.85 -2.42 12.16
CA ASN A 100 -13.97 -1.40 12.74
C ASN A 100 -14.10 -0.08 12.00
N SER A 101 -14.43 0.99 12.73
CA SER A 101 -14.52 2.35 12.22
C SER A 101 -13.21 2.82 11.58
N TYR A 102 -12.05 2.39 12.09
CA TYR A 102 -10.76 2.66 11.48
C TYR A 102 -10.65 2.05 10.09
N LEU A 103 -10.93 0.75 9.93
CA LEU A 103 -10.86 0.07 8.62
C LEU A 103 -11.83 0.71 7.61
N LYS A 104 -13.06 1.03 8.04
CA LYS A 104 -14.04 1.76 7.22
C LYS A 104 -13.50 3.12 6.80
N SER A 105 -12.81 3.83 7.69
CA SER A 105 -12.21 5.14 7.40
C SER A 105 -11.05 5.03 6.41
N VAL A 106 -10.20 4.00 6.53
CA VAL A 106 -9.11 3.71 5.58
C VAL A 106 -9.67 3.45 4.18
N ILE A 107 -10.69 2.58 4.08
CA ILE A 107 -11.37 2.31 2.80
C ILE A 107 -11.95 3.59 2.20
N LYS A 108 -12.63 4.42 3.02
CA LYS A 108 -13.22 5.69 2.56
C LYS A 108 -12.16 6.66 2.03
N ALA A 109 -11.05 6.81 2.74
CA ALA A 109 -9.96 7.68 2.34
C ALA A 109 -9.32 7.23 1.01
N HIS A 110 -9.06 5.93 0.88
CA HIS A 110 -8.45 5.35 -0.33
C HIS A 110 -9.39 5.38 -1.53
N HIS A 111 -10.69 5.13 -1.34
CA HIS A 111 -11.68 5.31 -2.42
C HIS A 111 -11.78 6.78 -2.87
N ALA A 112 -11.65 7.73 -1.94
CA ALA A 112 -11.63 9.15 -2.32
C ALA A 112 -10.39 9.51 -3.13
N HIS A 113 -9.25 8.87 -2.86
CA HIS A 113 -8.04 8.97 -3.67
C HIS A 113 -8.28 8.48 -5.11
N HIS A 114 -8.88 7.30 -5.27
CA HIS A 114 -9.16 6.71 -6.59
C HIS A 114 -10.26 7.37 -7.42
N LYS A 115 -10.97 8.36 -6.87
CA LYS A 115 -11.89 9.18 -7.69
C LYS A 115 -11.14 10.02 -8.73
N TYR A 116 -9.86 10.30 -8.48
CA TYR A 116 -8.99 11.03 -9.39
C TYR A 116 -8.25 10.03 -10.27
N LEU A 117 -8.67 9.94 -11.54
CA LEU A 117 -8.09 8.99 -12.50
C LEU A 117 -6.82 9.50 -13.18
N ASP A 118 -6.51 10.79 -13.01
CA ASP A 118 -5.37 11.47 -13.59
C ASP A 118 -4.22 11.63 -12.59
N LYS A 119 -3.04 11.91 -13.12
CA LYS A 119 -1.78 12.13 -12.39
C LYS A 119 -1.83 13.32 -11.41
N ASN A 120 -2.76 14.26 -11.63
CA ASN A 120 -2.88 15.51 -10.88
C ASN A 120 -3.36 15.29 -9.44
N PRO A 121 -3.12 16.24 -8.52
CA PRO A 121 -3.14 15.93 -7.11
C PRO A 121 -4.53 15.56 -6.61
N GLY A 122 -4.76 14.24 -6.49
CA GLY A 122 -5.88 13.69 -5.75
C GLY A 122 -5.73 13.92 -4.25
N GLU A 123 -6.75 13.54 -3.51
CA GLU A 123 -6.74 13.64 -2.06
C GLU A 123 -6.25 12.32 -1.44
N SER A 124 -5.63 12.37 -0.25
CA SER A 124 -5.30 11.20 0.58
C SER A 124 -4.36 10.13 -0.02
N TYR A 125 -3.06 10.42 -0.05
CA TYR A 125 -2.03 9.45 -0.47
C TYR A 125 -1.56 8.47 0.62
N GLY A 126 -2.00 8.65 1.87
CA GLY A 126 -1.61 7.80 3.00
C GLY A 126 -2.37 6.47 2.97
N MET A 127 -1.73 5.42 3.47
CA MET A 127 -2.30 4.07 3.49
C MET A 127 -2.93 3.74 4.85
N LEU A 128 -2.16 3.86 5.93
CA LEU A 128 -2.62 3.59 7.30
C LEU A 128 -2.97 4.88 8.03
N ILE A 129 -2.26 5.98 7.74
CA ILE A 129 -2.55 7.28 8.35
C ILE A 129 -3.42 8.09 7.40
N ILE A 130 -4.68 8.26 7.78
CA ILE A 130 -5.69 8.99 7.00
C ILE A 130 -5.96 10.39 7.54
N GLY A 131 -6.35 11.29 6.64
CA GLY A 131 -6.78 12.64 7.00
C GLY A 131 -8.02 12.63 7.90
N LYS A 132 -8.10 13.58 8.86
CA LYS A 132 -9.21 13.69 9.82
C LYS A 132 -10.60 13.69 9.15
N LYS A 133 -10.71 14.26 7.96
CA LYS A 133 -11.96 14.35 7.17
C LYS A 133 -12.58 13.00 6.77
N TYR A 134 -11.80 11.92 6.79
CA TYR A 134 -12.30 10.57 6.47
C TYR A 134 -12.57 9.70 7.69
N LYS A 135 -12.23 10.17 8.90
CA LYS A 135 -12.49 9.43 10.13
C LYS A 135 -14.00 9.29 10.34
N ILE A 136 -14.44 8.05 10.49
CA ILE A 136 -15.80 7.69 10.88
C ILE A 136 -15.77 7.54 12.41
N ASN A 137 -16.50 8.39 13.10
CA ASN A 137 -16.74 8.19 14.53
C ASN A 137 -17.79 7.08 14.68
N LYS A 138 -17.60 6.17 15.65
CA LYS A 138 -18.67 5.24 16.01
C LYS A 138 -19.84 6.08 16.56
N SER A 139 -21.01 5.94 15.92
CA SER A 139 -22.29 6.35 16.50
C SER A 139 -22.66 5.41 17.63
#